data_AF-A0A7Y2E570-F1
#
_entry.id   AF-A0A7Y2E570-F1
#
_cell.length_a   1.000
_cell.length_b   1.000
_cell.length_c   1.000
_cell.angle_alpha   90.00
_cell.angle_beta   90.00
_cell.angle_gamma   90.00
#
_symmetry.space_group_name_H-M   'P 1'
#
loop_
_entity.id
_entity.type
_entity.pdbx_description
1 polymer ?
#
loop_
_entity_poly.entity_id
_entity_poly.type
_entity_poly.pdbx_seq_one_letter_code
_entity_poly.pdbx_strand_id
1 'polypeptide(L)'
;MPLKILFCVQGEGRGHMTQAISLAGLLRTAGHEVVATLVGNADGGDVPAFFRRRMQSPVITFASPAIRLNEEARELDVGRTLMTGLGRLTDYASSLRRISQTVADFAPDVVVNFYEPLTGVVKSRTNVFPPVVCIAHQ
;
A
#
# COMPACT_ATOMS: atom_id res chain seq x y z
N MET A 1 -19.54 -12.25 10.63
CA MET A 1 -19.51 -10.82 11.00
C MET A 1 -18.83 -10.07 9.87
N PRO A 2 -19.29 -8.86 9.49
CA PRO A 2 -18.60 -8.04 8.50
C PRO A 2 -17.18 -7.72 9.01
N LEU A 3 -16.20 -7.73 8.09
CA LEU A 3 -14.81 -7.43 8.42
C LEU A 3 -14.50 -6.01 7.93
N LYS A 4 -13.75 -5.26 8.72
CA LYS A 4 -13.15 -3.97 8.36
C LYS A 4 -11.78 -4.21 7.78
N ILE A 5 -11.60 -3.84 6.53
CA ILE A 5 -10.42 -4.20 5.76
C ILE A 5 -9.73 -2.92 5.29
N LEU A 6 -8.43 -2.81 5.56
CA LEU A 6 -7.63 -1.72 5.04
C LEU A 6 -6.75 -2.24 3.91
N PHE A 7 -6.73 -1.54 2.79
CA PHE A 7 -5.88 -1.88 1.65
C PHE A 7 -4.61 -1.03 1.66
N CYS A 8 -3.46 -1.67 1.42
CA CYS A 8 -2.21 -1.01 1.08
C CYS A 8 -1.84 -1.37 -0.36
N VAL A 9 -1.72 -0.39 -1.24
CA VAL A 9 -1.59 -0.60 -2.69
C VAL A 9 -0.36 0.12 -3.21
N GLN A 10 0.48 -0.59 -3.97
CA GLN A 10 1.52 0.07 -4.76
C GLN A 10 0.87 0.90 -5.86
N GLY A 11 1.16 2.20 -5.88
CA GLY A 11 0.61 3.14 -6.84
C GLY A 11 1.38 3.23 -8.16
N GLU A 12 2.56 2.61 -8.25
CA GLU A 12 3.26 2.42 -9.51
C GLU A 12 2.63 1.29 -10.32
N GLY A 13 2.12 1.61 -11.51
CA GLY A 13 1.45 0.65 -12.38
C GLY A 13 -0.04 0.45 -12.09
N ARG A 14 -0.79 -0.06 -13.09
CA ARG A 14 -2.25 -0.22 -13.00
C ARG A 14 -2.69 -1.60 -12.52
N GLY A 15 -1.77 -2.58 -12.47
CA GLY A 15 -2.05 -3.96 -12.09
C GLY A 15 -2.58 -4.07 -10.66
N HIS A 16 -1.80 -3.59 -9.68
CA HIS A 16 -2.16 -3.59 -8.26
C HIS A 16 -3.46 -2.81 -7.99
N MET A 17 -3.65 -1.67 -8.65
CA MET A 17 -4.88 -0.89 -8.55
C MET A 17 -6.11 -1.66 -9.07
N THR A 18 -5.98 -2.34 -10.20
CA THR A 18 -7.10 -3.12 -10.78
C THR A 18 -7.44 -4.32 -9.92
N GLN A 19 -6.42 -5.01 -9.38
CA GLN A 19 -6.60 -6.10 -8.41
C GLN A 19 -7.32 -5.62 -7.15
N ALA A 20 -6.92 -4.47 -6.61
CA ALA A 20 -7.57 -3.87 -5.45
C ALA A 20 -9.05 -3.54 -5.73
N ILE A 21 -9.36 -2.96 -6.90
CA ILE A 21 -10.75 -2.71 -7.29
C ILE A 21 -11.56 -4.01 -7.35
N SER A 22 -11.01 -5.05 -8.00
CA SER A 22 -11.68 -6.35 -8.13
C SER A 22 -11.94 -7.00 -6.76
N LEU A 23 -10.93 -7.02 -5.89
CA LEU A 23 -11.08 -7.60 -4.55
C LEU A 23 -12.07 -6.79 -3.69
N ALA A 24 -12.04 -5.46 -3.77
CA ALA A 24 -13.00 -4.62 -3.06
C ALA A 24 -14.45 -4.92 -3.47
N GLY A 25 -14.70 -5.15 -4.77
CA GLY A 25 -16.02 -5.56 -5.26
C GLY A 25 -16.49 -6.92 -4.73
N LEU A 26 -15.57 -7.89 -4.69
CA LEU A 26 -15.86 -9.23 -4.14
C LEU A 26 -16.14 -9.17 -2.63
N LEU A 27 -15.30 -8.46 -1.88
CA LEU A 27 -15.46 -8.28 -0.44
C LEU A 27 -16.78 -7.59 -0.08
N ARG A 28 -17.15 -6.56 -0.84
CA ARG A 28 -18.42 -5.85 -0.64
C ARG A 28 -19.62 -6.75 -0.91
N THR A 29 -19.57 -7.54 -1.99
CA THR A 29 -20.61 -8.53 -2.30
C THR A 29 -20.75 -9.57 -1.18
N ALA A 30 -19.63 -9.92 -0.53
CA ALA A 30 -19.61 -10.83 0.63
C ALA A 30 -20.00 -10.15 1.95
N GLY A 31 -20.32 -8.85 1.96
CA GLY A 31 -20.73 -8.11 3.16
C GLY A 31 -19.57 -7.59 4.02
N HIS A 32 -18.34 -7.56 3.51
CA HIS A 32 -17.20 -6.92 4.16
C HIS A 32 -17.00 -5.48 3.69
N GLU A 33 -16.27 -4.69 4.47
CA GLU A 33 -16.07 -3.26 4.23
C GLU A 33 -14.58 -2.96 4.02
N VAL A 34 -14.26 -2.29 2.90
CA VAL A 34 -12.94 -1.67 2.73
C VAL A 34 -12.98 -0.27 3.35
N VAL A 35 -12.48 -0.12 4.57
CA VAL A 35 -12.64 1.11 5.37
C VAL A 35 -11.72 2.24 4.91
N ALA A 36 -10.56 1.91 4.33
CA ALA A 36 -9.63 2.86 3.75
C ALA A 36 -8.68 2.17 2.76
N THR A 37 -8.09 2.97 1.88
CA THR A 37 -7.07 2.51 0.93
C THR A 37 -5.87 3.45 0.96
N LEU A 38 -4.74 2.91 1.41
CA LEU A 38 -3.43 3.53 1.41
C LEU A 38 -2.74 3.23 0.08
N VAL A 39 -2.29 4.27 -0.64
CA VAL A 39 -1.59 4.14 -1.92
C VAL A 39 -0.19 4.74 -1.83
N GLY A 40 0.83 3.88 -1.98
CA GLY A 40 2.24 4.27 -1.96
C GLY A 40 2.71 4.72 -3.35
N ASN A 41 3.16 5.97 -3.48
CA ASN A 41 3.63 6.54 -4.74
C ASN A 41 5.10 6.95 -4.62
N ALA A 42 5.92 6.62 -5.62
CA ALA A 42 7.31 7.06 -5.66
C ALA A 42 7.41 8.57 -5.99
N ASP A 43 6.72 9.02 -7.03
CA ASP A 43 6.93 10.37 -7.58
C ASP A 43 5.95 11.42 -7.04
N GLY A 44 5.18 11.10 -5.99
CA GLY A 44 4.15 11.99 -5.46
C GLY A 44 2.98 12.24 -6.42
N GLY A 45 2.91 11.50 -7.53
CA GLY A 45 1.85 11.62 -8.53
C GLY A 45 0.46 11.35 -7.96
N ASP A 46 -0.54 11.91 -8.61
CA ASP A 46 -1.94 11.74 -8.20
C ASP A 46 -2.47 10.35 -8.53
N VAL A 47 -3.24 9.78 -7.60
CA VAL A 47 -3.94 8.52 -7.85
C VAL A 47 -5.02 8.76 -8.90
N PRO A 48 -5.06 7.94 -9.98
CA PRO A 48 -6.01 8.12 -11.07
C PRO A 48 -7.45 8.26 -10.58
N ALA A 49 -8.19 9.23 -11.11
CA ALA A 49 -9.55 9.52 -10.67
C ALA A 49 -10.49 8.31 -10.76
N PHE A 50 -10.27 7.40 -11.73
CA PHE A 50 -11.06 6.17 -11.84
C PHE A 50 -10.88 5.27 -10.62
N PHE A 51 -9.66 5.16 -10.08
CA PHE A 51 -9.37 4.29 -8.94
C PHE A 51 -10.07 4.80 -7.70
N ARG A 52 -9.94 6.10 -7.41
CA ARG A 52 -10.66 6.75 -6.30
C ARG A 52 -12.18 6.53 -6.38
N ARG A 53 -12.76 6.68 -7.56
CA ARG A 53 -14.20 6.44 -7.78
C ARG A 53 -14.60 4.98 -7.55
N ARG A 54 -13.77 4.01 -7.93
CA ARG A 54 -14.12 2.58 -7.85
C ARG A 54 -13.85 1.95 -6.48
N MET A 55 -12.91 2.47 -5.71
CA MET A 55 -12.67 1.99 -4.35
C MET A 55 -13.87 2.25 -3.43
N GLN A 56 -14.56 3.38 -3.61
CA GLN A 56 -15.70 3.78 -2.78
C GLN A 56 -15.36 3.78 -1.28
N SER A 57 -14.11 4.12 -0.98
CA SER A 57 -13.53 4.28 0.35
C SER A 57 -12.52 5.44 0.30
N PRO A 58 -12.13 6.02 1.45
CA PRO A 58 -11.08 7.03 1.50
C PRO A 58 -9.77 6.53 0.90
N VAL A 59 -9.24 7.25 -0.09
CA VAL A 59 -7.95 6.95 -0.72
C VAL A 59 -6.89 7.95 -0.25
N ILE A 60 -5.94 7.45 0.54
CA ILE A 60 -4.90 8.21 1.22
C ILE A 60 -3.55 7.88 0.58
N THR A 61 -2.81 8.88 0.14
CA THR A 61 -1.51 8.70 -0.52
C THR A 61 -0.35 8.93 0.43
N PHE A 62 0.78 8.27 0.17
CA PHE A 62 2.04 8.49 0.89
C PHE A 62 3.23 8.19 -0.02
N ALA A 63 4.42 8.62 0.39
CA ALA A 63 5.64 8.36 -0.36
C ALA A 63 6.11 6.93 -0.10
N SER A 64 6.28 6.13 -1.16
CA SER A 64 6.78 4.76 -1.05
C SER A 64 7.90 4.53 -2.07
N PRO A 65 8.97 3.77 -1.74
CA PRO A 65 10.03 3.49 -2.70
C PRO A 65 9.49 2.74 -3.92
N ALA A 66 9.96 3.15 -5.10
CA ALA A 66 9.73 2.42 -6.34
C ALA A 66 10.47 1.08 -6.28
N ILE A 67 9.76 -0.04 -6.36
CA ILE A 67 10.40 -1.35 -6.57
C ILE A 67 10.48 -1.54 -8.08
N ARG A 68 11.51 -0.96 -8.70
CA ARG A 68 11.85 -1.25 -10.10
C ARG A 68 12.85 -2.39 -10.12
N LEU A 69 12.45 -3.53 -10.70
CA LEU A 69 13.41 -4.55 -11.09
C LEU A 69 14.16 -4.00 -12.30
N ASN A 70 15.49 -3.92 -12.24
CA ASN A 70 16.28 -3.60 -13.44
C ASN A 70 16.12 -4.75 -14.43
N GLU A 71 15.43 -4.50 -15.55
CA GLU A 71 15.19 -5.51 -16.60
C GLU A 71 16.49 -6.04 -17.22
N GLU A 72 17.56 -5.25 -17.21
CA GLU A 72 18.86 -5.62 -17.79
C GLU A 72 19.74 -6.50 -16.88
N ALA A 73 19.56 -6.43 -15.55
CA ALA A 73 20.51 -7.01 -14.61
C ALA A 73 19.96 -8.17 -13.77
N ARG A 74 18.64 -8.36 -13.67
CA ARG A 74 18.03 -9.30 -12.69
C ARG A 74 18.53 -9.12 -11.25
N GLU A 75 19.16 -7.97 -10.95
CA GLU A 75 19.74 -7.63 -9.66
C GLU A 75 19.16 -6.31 -9.19
N LEU A 76 18.91 -6.24 -7.88
CA LEU A 76 18.64 -4.98 -7.20
C LEU A 76 19.91 -4.14 -7.30
N ASP A 77 19.87 -2.98 -7.94
CA ASP A 77 20.95 -1.99 -7.82
C ASP A 77 20.84 -1.33 -6.43
N VAL A 78 21.27 -2.10 -5.42
CA VAL A 78 21.18 -1.76 -4.01
C VAL A 78 21.93 -0.45 -3.73
N GLY A 79 23.04 -0.19 -4.41
CA GLY A 79 23.84 1.03 -4.21
C GLY A 79 23.10 2.30 -4.63
N ARG A 80 22.50 2.30 -5.83
CA ARG A 80 21.74 3.46 -6.34
C ARG A 80 20.40 3.64 -5.63
N THR A 81 19.77 2.53 -5.22
CA THR A 81 18.56 2.49 -4.39
C THR A 81 18.81 3.04 -2.99
N LEU A 82 19.98 2.74 -2.39
CA LEU A 82 20.39 3.27 -1.09
C LEU A 82 20.74 4.76 -1.17
N MET A 83 21.48 5.20 -2.20
CA MET A 83 21.87 6.62 -2.33
C MET A 83 20.71 7.57 -2.60
N THR A 84 19.73 7.17 -3.44
CA THR A 84 18.49 7.95 -3.63
C THR A 84 17.52 7.79 -2.45
N GLY A 85 17.54 6.65 -1.77
CA GLY A 85 16.75 6.41 -0.56
C GLY A 85 17.17 7.25 0.66
N LEU A 86 18.46 7.56 0.81
CA LEU A 86 18.99 8.40 1.90
C LEU A 86 18.47 9.85 1.84
N GLY A 87 18.29 10.41 0.64
CA GLY A 87 17.72 11.76 0.46
C GLY A 87 16.23 11.86 0.79
N ARG A 88 15.50 10.74 0.80
CA ARG A 88 14.05 10.67 1.08
C ARG A 88 13.72 9.90 2.36
N LEU A 89 14.71 9.68 3.21
CA LEU A 89 14.54 8.94 4.47
C LEU A 89 13.49 9.62 5.38
N THR A 90 13.43 10.95 5.35
CA THR A 90 12.42 11.76 6.06
C THR A 90 11.01 11.53 5.51
N ASP A 91 10.86 11.45 4.18
CA ASP A 91 9.58 11.18 3.51
C ASP A 91 9.09 9.78 3.88
N TYR A 92 9.98 8.79 3.89
CA TYR A 92 9.64 7.43 4.30
C TYR A 92 9.33 7.34 5.78
N ALA A 93 10.03 8.06 6.65
CA ALA A 93 9.67 8.14 8.07
C ALA A 93 8.27 8.73 8.27
N SER A 94 7.91 9.79 7.54
CA SER A 94 6.57 10.37 7.58
C SER A 94 5.51 9.39 7.05
N SER A 95 5.87 8.61 6.01
CA SER A 95 5.00 7.61 5.41
C SER A 95 4.74 6.42 6.33
N LEU A 96 5.77 5.92 7.02
CA LEU A 96 5.62 4.90 8.06
C LEU A 96 4.67 5.37 9.17
N ARG A 97 4.84 6.62 9.65
CA ARG A 97 3.92 7.22 10.64
C ARG A 97 2.50 7.32 10.09
N ARG A 98 2.33 7.73 8.83
CA ARG A 98 1.02 7.86 8.19
C ARG A 98 0.30 6.52 8.06
N ILE A 99 1.02 5.46 7.69
CA ILE A 99 0.48 4.10 7.66
C ILE A 99 0.03 3.68 9.07
N SER A 100 0.91 3.79 10.07
CA SER A 100 0.57 3.45 11.46
C SER A 100 -0.63 4.21 11.99
N GLN A 101 -0.68 5.52 11.75
CA GLN A 101 -1.78 6.38 12.19
C GLN A 101 -3.09 6.00 11.50
N THR A 102 -3.07 5.78 10.18
CA THR A 102 -4.27 5.38 9.44
C THR A 102 -4.78 4.02 9.94
N VAL A 103 -3.89 3.07 10.21
CA VAL A 103 -4.30 1.77 10.78
C VAL A 103 -4.90 1.93 12.17
N ALA A 104 -4.36 2.82 13.01
CA ALA A 104 -4.94 3.12 14.32
C ALA A 104 -6.31 3.82 14.20
N ASP A 105 -6.44 4.82 13.33
CA ASP A 105 -7.66 5.62 13.16
C ASP A 105 -8.82 4.77 12.62
N PHE A 106 -8.54 3.90 11.65
CA PHE A 106 -9.55 3.06 11.04
C PHE A 106 -9.77 1.73 11.76
N ALA A 107 -8.83 1.30 12.63
CA ALA A 107 -8.88 0.05 13.39
C ALA A 107 -9.44 -1.14 12.56
N PRO A 108 -8.75 -1.57 11.50
CA PRO A 108 -9.21 -2.66 10.65
C PRO A 108 -8.91 -4.02 11.30
N ASP A 109 -9.72 -5.02 10.97
CA ASP A 109 -9.53 -6.42 11.39
C ASP A 109 -8.37 -7.08 10.62
N VAL A 110 -8.12 -6.63 9.39
CA VAL A 110 -7.06 -7.16 8.51
C VAL A 110 -6.57 -6.09 7.54
N VAL A 111 -5.27 -6.13 7.24
CA VAL A 111 -4.66 -5.33 6.18
C VAL A 111 -4.38 -6.23 4.98
N VAL A 112 -4.84 -5.83 3.79
CA VAL A 112 -4.51 -6.52 2.53
C VAL A 112 -3.47 -5.70 1.78
N ASN A 113 -2.31 -6.30 1.53
CA ASN A 113 -1.17 -5.64 0.91
C ASN A 113 -1.01 -6.08 -0.56
N PHE A 114 -1.16 -5.13 -1.48
CA PHE A 114 -0.92 -5.28 -2.92
C PHE A 114 0.47 -4.74 -3.25
N TYR A 115 1.48 -5.47 -2.77
CA TYR A 115 2.90 -5.23 -3.03
C TYR A 115 3.46 -3.87 -2.52
N GLU A 116 2.84 -3.28 -1.50
CA GLU A 116 3.35 -2.06 -0.88
C GLU A 116 4.43 -2.39 0.18
N PRO A 117 5.69 -1.95 0.01
CA PRO A 117 6.80 -2.36 0.86
C PRO A 117 6.77 -1.78 2.28
N LEU A 118 6.35 -0.52 2.45
CA LEU A 118 6.41 0.14 3.75
C LEU A 118 5.43 -0.47 4.76
N THR A 119 4.35 -1.09 4.29
CA THR A 119 3.40 -1.84 5.12
C THR A 119 4.10 -2.98 5.87
N GLY A 120 4.99 -3.72 5.21
CA GLY A 120 5.79 -4.77 5.86
C GLY A 120 6.76 -4.21 6.91
N VAL A 121 7.34 -3.04 6.65
CA VAL A 121 8.24 -2.33 7.58
C VAL A 121 7.47 -1.84 8.82
N VAL A 122 6.26 -1.31 8.66
CA VAL A 122 5.43 -0.91 9.81
C VAL A 122 5.05 -2.12 10.64
N LYS A 123 4.61 -3.21 10.00
CA LYS A 123 4.25 -4.45 10.70
C LYS A 123 5.41 -5.01 11.52
N SER A 124 6.62 -5.03 10.98
CA SER A 124 7.80 -5.57 11.71
C SER A 124 8.23 -4.70 12.89
N ARG A 125 7.91 -3.39 12.87
CA ARG A 125 8.23 -2.44 13.95
C ARG A 125 7.15 -2.34 15.03
N THR A 126 5.98 -2.93 14.83
CA THR A 126 4.82 -2.74 15.73
C THR A 126 4.15 -4.06 16.10
N ASN A 127 4.13 -4.36 17.41
CA ASN A 127 3.51 -5.59 17.92
C ASN A 127 1.97 -5.60 17.78
N VAL A 128 1.33 -4.43 17.74
CA VAL A 128 -0.14 -4.27 17.78
C VAL A 128 -0.75 -4.04 16.38
N PHE A 129 -0.03 -4.37 15.31
CA PHE A 129 -0.56 -4.22 13.95
C PHE A 129 -1.46 -5.40 13.56
N PRO A 130 -2.58 -5.17 12.86
CA PRO A 130 -3.48 -6.24 12.38
C PRO A 130 -2.74 -7.31 11.54
N PRO A 131 -3.34 -8.50 11.35
CA PRO A 131 -2.81 -9.47 10.39
C PRO A 131 -2.70 -8.84 9.00
N VAL A 132 -1.62 -9.17 8.29
CA VAL A 132 -1.35 -8.69 6.92
C VAL A 132 -1.43 -9.87 5.96
N VAL A 133 -2.27 -9.74 4.93
CA VAL A 133 -2.39 -10.71 3.84
C VAL A 133 -1.83 -10.08 2.57
N CYS A 134 -0.77 -10.66 2.02
CA CYS A 134 -0.17 -10.17 0.79
C CYS A 134 -0.80 -10.83 -0.43
N ILE A 135 -1.20 -10.03 -1.41
CA ILE A 135 -1.64 -10.50 -2.73
C ILE A 135 -0.43 -10.49 -3.67
N ALA A 136 0.06 -11.67 -4.00
CA ALA A 136 1.18 -11.84 -4.93
C ALA A 136 0.77 -11.54 -6.38
N HIS A 137 1.76 -11.19 -7.20
CA HIS A 137 1.61 -11.01 -8.65
C HIS A 137 2.08 -12.28 -9.41
N GLN A 138 1.55 -12.51 -10.61
CA GLN A 138 2.02 -13.53 -11.56
C GLN A 138 2.89 -12.94 -12.66
#